data_AF-A0A381MFS8-F1
#
_entry.id   AF-A0A381MFS8-F1
#
_cell.length_a   1.000
_cell.length_b   1.000
_cell.length_c   1.000
_cell.angle_alpha   90.00
_cell.angle_beta   90.00
_cell.angle_gamma   90.00
#
_symmetry.space_group_name_H-M   'P 1'
#
loop_
_entity.id
_entity.type
_entity.pdbx_description
1 polymer ?
#
loop_
_entity_poly.entity_id
_entity_poly.type
_entity_poly.pdbx_seq_one_letter_code
_entity_poly.pdbx_strand_id
1 'polypeptide(L)'
;MGLLGKERAGSFKATDTSGRHFLWTIDKFSQYTLGVTLDSDNVTCFTKVKFHLHMTLRTCGAVGIYIHYKKPPIPKYSYYLTNSKCEGTRQHTAHSLPDGTERCGHWNVCSHGDLKEFLGEDDTLLVHFCFDDDTLVVNQLGQSNISVTWSIPKLETQNLCPYSSRSFFVGDTVLIAQIDAKQKDGHTGRKYSYEDVVTYIIFVFCRKGNMPPHSIELVDSAGNAYFQLSKKEDESGLTALVDRSVVEKNIENTGALLVRINFSTSGNPLDLLNTISDDVSAEGERKGSTSNGCTVHLDDKKEVCTVMDD
;
A
#
# COMPACT_ATOMS: atom_id res chain seq x y z
N MET A 1 38.50 19.92 -2.20
CA MET A 1 37.33 20.39 -1.43
C MET A 1 36.44 19.18 -1.20
N GLY A 2 36.10 18.88 0.06
CA GLY A 2 35.62 17.57 0.50
C GLY A 2 34.38 17.09 -0.28
N LEU A 3 34.23 15.76 -0.41
CA LEU A 3 32.99 15.14 -0.83
C LEU A 3 31.87 15.68 0.08
N LEU A 4 31.16 16.71 -0.38
CA LEU A 4 29.96 17.24 0.25
C LEU A 4 28.93 16.13 0.18
N GLY A 5 28.90 15.29 1.22
CA GLY A 5 27.84 14.31 1.40
C GLY A 5 26.51 15.05 1.33
N LYS A 6 25.57 14.52 0.54
CA LYS A 6 24.20 15.02 0.49
C LYS A 6 23.71 15.27 1.92
N GLU A 7 23.30 16.50 2.20
CA GLU A 7 22.73 16.89 3.48
C GLU A 7 21.50 16.02 3.73
N ARG A 8 21.53 15.28 4.84
CA ARG A 8 20.43 14.39 5.25
C ARG A 8 19.49 15.19 6.12
N ALA A 9 18.21 15.16 5.80
CA ALA A 9 17.20 15.85 6.60
C ALA A 9 16.83 14.96 7.79
N GLY A 10 17.02 15.44 9.01
CA GLY A 10 16.59 14.72 10.21
C GLY A 10 17.36 13.43 10.49
N SER A 11 16.72 12.48 11.18
CA SER A 11 17.31 11.19 11.56
C SER A 11 16.44 10.01 11.14
N PHE A 12 17.04 8.99 10.52
CA PHE A 12 16.33 7.78 10.10
C PHE A 12 16.91 6.53 10.75
N LYS A 13 16.08 5.80 11.51
CA LYS A 13 16.53 4.68 12.32
C LYS A 13 15.49 3.56 12.40
N ALA A 14 15.97 2.34 12.64
CA ALA A 14 15.09 1.22 12.97
C ALA A 14 14.42 1.46 14.33
N THR A 15 13.15 1.08 14.45
CA THR A 15 12.40 1.18 15.71
C THR A 15 12.44 -0.11 16.52
N ASP A 16 12.85 -1.21 15.91
CA ASP A 16 12.98 -2.52 16.54
C ASP A 16 14.12 -3.34 15.90
N THR A 17 14.26 -4.59 16.33
CA THR A 17 15.28 -5.53 15.86
C THR A 17 14.87 -6.36 14.64
N SER A 18 13.64 -6.22 14.15
CA SER A 18 13.14 -6.99 13.00
C SER A 18 13.79 -6.58 11.68
N GLY A 19 14.29 -5.34 11.60
CA GLY A 19 14.76 -4.73 10.37
C GLY A 19 13.64 -4.38 9.38
N ARG A 20 12.39 -4.34 9.85
CA ARG A 20 11.21 -3.98 9.03
C ARG A 20 10.62 -2.62 9.38
N HIS A 21 10.71 -2.19 10.63
CA HIS A 21 10.10 -0.95 11.10
C HIS A 21 11.14 0.16 11.30
N PHE A 22 10.84 1.33 10.76
CA PHE A 22 11.73 2.48 10.75
C PHE A 22 10.96 3.78 11.01
N LEU A 23 11.66 4.76 11.59
CA LEU A 23 11.13 6.08 11.86
C LEU A 23 12.09 7.12 11.31
N TRP A 24 11.56 8.01 10.47
CA TRP A 24 12.26 9.19 9.99
C TRP A 24 11.72 10.42 10.71
N THR A 25 12.54 11.05 11.53
CA THR A 25 12.18 12.27 12.28
C THR A 25 12.83 13.47 11.62
N ILE A 26 12.02 14.43 11.17
CA ILE A 26 12.46 15.68 10.55
C ILE A 26 11.96 16.84 11.41
N ASP A 27 12.88 17.45 12.16
CA ASP A 27 12.57 18.64 12.95
C ASP A 27 12.55 19.89 12.07
N LYS A 28 11.74 20.87 12.47
CA LYS A 28 11.59 22.17 11.80
C LYS A 28 11.23 22.01 10.32
N PHE A 29 10.33 21.09 10.01
CA PHE A 29 9.96 20.73 8.65
C PHE A 29 9.52 21.95 7.83
N SER A 30 8.84 22.90 8.46
CA SER A 30 8.32 24.09 7.78
C SER A 30 9.38 24.99 7.15
N GLN A 31 10.65 24.83 7.53
CA GLN A 31 11.80 25.58 7.01
C GLN A 31 12.19 25.16 5.60
N TYR A 32 11.84 23.95 5.16
CA TYR A 32 12.15 23.47 3.82
C TYR A 32 11.24 24.16 2.80
N THR A 33 11.86 24.73 1.76
CA THR A 33 11.15 25.42 0.67
C THR A 33 10.62 24.42 -0.36
N LEU A 34 9.63 24.85 -1.14
CA LEU A 34 9.22 24.09 -2.32
C LEU A 34 10.36 24.06 -3.36
N GLY A 35 10.39 22.99 -4.16
CA GLY A 35 11.43 22.72 -5.15
C GLY A 35 12.62 21.93 -4.62
N VAL A 36 12.61 21.48 -3.37
CA VAL A 36 13.72 20.73 -2.76
C VAL A 36 13.42 19.24 -2.64
N THR A 37 14.49 18.46 -2.52
CA THR A 37 14.44 17.03 -2.19
C THR A 37 15.16 16.81 -0.87
N LEU A 38 14.46 16.16 0.07
CA LEU A 38 15.00 15.76 1.36
C LEU A 38 15.36 14.27 1.30
N ASP A 39 16.56 13.95 1.77
CA ASP A 39 17.11 12.60 1.76
C ASP A 39 17.26 12.12 3.20
N SER A 40 16.68 10.97 3.56
CA SER A 40 16.90 10.34 4.87
C SER A 40 18.28 9.69 4.95
N ASP A 41 18.78 9.37 6.14
CA ASP A 41 19.98 8.53 6.29
C ASP A 41 19.80 7.16 5.60
N ASN A 42 20.91 6.51 5.27
CA ASN A 42 20.87 5.11 4.82
C ASN A 42 20.79 4.17 6.02
N VAL A 43 19.85 3.24 5.97
CA VAL A 43 19.69 2.16 6.96
C VAL A 43 19.72 0.81 6.27
N THR A 44 19.82 -0.28 7.04
CA THR A 44 19.82 -1.66 6.52
C THR A 44 18.54 -2.37 6.96
N CYS A 45 17.86 -3.03 6.03
CA CYS A 45 16.62 -3.76 6.31
C CYS A 45 16.85 -5.26 6.61
N PHE A 46 15.76 -5.97 6.88
CA PHE A 46 15.72 -7.40 7.21
C PHE A 46 16.40 -8.31 6.17
N THR A 47 16.46 -7.90 4.89
CA THR A 47 17.17 -8.63 3.82
C THR A 47 18.67 -8.31 3.75
N LYS A 48 19.18 -7.51 4.69
CA LYS A 48 20.55 -6.97 4.72
C LYS A 48 20.87 -6.02 3.55
N VAL A 49 19.85 -5.47 2.90
CA VAL A 49 20.00 -4.47 1.84
C VAL A 49 19.90 -3.06 2.44
N LYS A 50 20.76 -2.15 1.96
CA LYS A 50 20.70 -0.73 2.33
C LYS A 50 19.59 -0.01 1.56
N PHE A 51 18.89 0.89 2.23
CA PHE A 51 17.92 1.77 1.61
C PHE A 51 17.84 3.10 2.35
N HIS A 52 17.19 4.08 1.73
CA HIS A 52 16.81 5.33 2.35
C HIS A 52 15.53 5.87 1.71
N LEU A 53 14.93 6.88 2.34
CA LEU A 53 13.75 7.56 1.86
C LEU A 53 14.12 8.90 1.22
N HIS A 54 13.38 9.26 0.20
CA HIS A 54 13.41 10.55 -0.47
C HIS A 54 12.05 11.21 -0.31
N MET A 55 12.04 12.48 0.08
CA MET A 55 10.84 13.30 0.07
C MET A 55 11.03 14.46 -0.90
N THR A 56 10.15 14.59 -1.88
CA THR A 56 10.16 15.71 -2.83
C THR A 56 9.10 16.72 -2.42
N LEU A 57 9.50 17.95 -2.16
CA LEU A 57 8.57 19.07 -1.99
C LEU A 57 8.44 19.76 -3.34
N ARG A 58 7.46 19.37 -4.15
CA ARG A 58 7.37 19.86 -5.54
C ARG A 58 7.00 21.34 -5.58
N THR A 59 7.38 22.03 -6.65
CA THR A 59 7.03 23.45 -6.86
C THR A 59 5.54 23.71 -6.87
N CYS A 60 4.72 22.74 -7.29
CA CYS A 60 3.26 22.80 -7.24
C CYS A 60 2.67 22.58 -5.83
N GLY A 61 3.50 22.34 -4.81
CA GLY A 61 3.07 22.09 -3.44
C GLY A 61 2.82 20.63 -3.10
N ALA A 62 2.88 19.71 -4.06
CA ALA A 62 2.73 18.27 -3.78
C ALA A 62 3.95 17.71 -3.03
N VAL A 63 3.69 16.94 -1.98
CA VAL A 63 4.69 16.17 -1.25
C VAL A 63 4.72 14.75 -1.80
N GLY A 64 5.88 14.32 -2.29
CA GLY A 64 6.11 12.94 -2.73
C GLY A 64 7.04 12.22 -1.78
N ILE A 65 6.82 10.93 -1.54
CA ILE A 65 7.68 10.07 -0.71
C ILE A 65 8.05 8.82 -1.51
N TYR A 66 9.36 8.54 -1.59
CA TYR A 66 9.91 7.43 -2.34
C TYR A 66 10.92 6.65 -1.49
N ILE A 67 10.93 5.34 -1.66
CA ILE A 67 12.04 4.51 -1.24
C ILE A 67 13.08 4.45 -2.35
N HIS A 68 14.35 4.44 -1.96
CA HIS A 68 15.44 4.02 -2.83
C HIS A 68 16.13 2.81 -2.22
N TYR A 69 15.89 1.65 -2.83
CA TYR A 69 16.32 0.35 -2.39
C TYR A 69 17.47 -0.16 -3.27
N LYS A 70 18.63 -0.41 -2.67
CA LYS A 70 19.90 -0.64 -3.39
C LYS A 70 19.97 -1.96 -4.18
N LYS A 71 19.01 -2.87 -4.00
CA LYS A 71 19.04 -4.20 -4.62
C LYS A 71 17.63 -4.68 -4.93
N PRO A 72 17.11 -4.45 -6.14
CA PRO A 72 15.78 -4.91 -6.55
C PRO A 72 15.61 -6.45 -6.36
N PRO A 73 14.37 -6.95 -6.19
CA PRO A 73 13.12 -6.20 -6.13
C PRO A 73 12.90 -5.52 -4.78
N ILE A 74 12.15 -4.41 -4.80
CA ILE A 74 11.73 -3.71 -3.58
C ILE A 74 10.68 -4.57 -2.86
N PRO A 75 10.88 -4.94 -1.57
CA PRO A 75 9.83 -5.58 -0.80
C PRO A 75 8.66 -4.62 -0.62
N LYS A 76 7.42 -5.13 -0.62
CA LYS A 76 6.22 -4.34 -0.30
C LYS A 76 6.42 -3.58 1.00
N TYR A 77 5.98 -2.34 0.98
CA TYR A 77 6.10 -1.44 2.10
C TYR A 77 4.86 -0.59 2.24
N SER A 78 4.69 -0.11 3.47
CA SER A 78 3.68 0.86 3.84
C SER A 78 4.31 1.96 4.68
N TYR A 79 3.73 3.15 4.65
CA TYR A 79 4.14 4.25 5.50
C TYR A 79 2.96 5.16 5.85
N TYR A 80 3.10 5.90 6.94
CA TYR A 80 2.16 6.94 7.35
C TYR A 80 2.92 8.05 8.07
N LEU A 81 2.29 9.22 8.17
CA LEU A 81 2.87 10.39 8.80
C LEU A 81 2.23 10.60 10.16
N THR A 82 3.02 11.01 11.14
CA THR A 82 2.51 11.52 12.41
C THR A 82 3.15 12.86 12.77
N ASN A 83 2.46 13.61 13.62
CA ASN A 83 3.01 14.78 14.29
C ASN A 83 3.47 14.44 15.72
N SER A 84 4.03 15.41 16.42
CA SER A 84 4.46 15.31 17.82
C SER A 84 3.36 14.88 18.79
N LYS A 85 2.09 15.16 18.46
CA LYS A 85 0.90 14.79 19.25
C LYS A 85 0.42 13.36 18.99
N CYS A 86 1.15 12.59 18.17
CA CYS A 86 0.77 11.26 17.71
C CYS A 86 -0.56 11.23 16.94
N GLU A 87 -0.96 12.35 16.35
CA GLU A 87 -2.01 12.36 15.33
C GLU A 87 -1.41 11.77 14.05
N GLY A 88 -2.18 10.99 13.30
CA GLY A 88 -1.68 10.21 12.18
C GLY A 88 -2.49 10.42 10.90
N THR A 89 -1.80 10.44 9.77
CA THR A 89 -2.44 10.34 8.45
C THR A 89 -2.85 8.90 8.17
N ARG A 90 -3.68 8.71 7.13
CA ARG A 90 -3.89 7.36 6.58
C ARG A 90 -2.57 6.78 6.08
N GLN A 91 -2.51 5.46 6.10
CA GLN A 91 -1.39 4.69 5.59
C GLN A 91 -1.42 4.64 4.06
N HIS A 92 -0.25 4.78 3.47
CA HIS A 92 0.00 4.61 2.05
C HIS A 92 0.75 3.29 1.86
N THR A 93 0.21 2.41 1.02
CA THR A 93 0.85 1.13 0.68
C THR A 93 1.30 1.16 -0.78
N ALA A 94 2.47 0.62 -1.06
CA ALA A 94 2.93 0.41 -2.43
C ALA A 94 2.40 -0.92 -2.98
N HIS A 95 1.20 -0.88 -3.57
CA HIS A 95 0.51 -2.08 -4.07
C HIS A 95 1.20 -2.72 -5.28
N SER A 96 1.74 -1.90 -6.17
CA SER A 96 2.38 -2.33 -7.43
C SER A 96 3.80 -1.82 -7.47
N LEU A 97 4.75 -2.76 -7.45
CA LEU A 97 6.19 -2.49 -7.45
C LEU A 97 6.78 -3.13 -8.71
N PRO A 98 7.17 -2.33 -9.73
CA PRO A 98 7.79 -2.87 -10.92
C PRO A 98 9.04 -3.69 -10.59
N ASP A 99 9.16 -4.86 -11.20
CA ASP A 99 10.36 -5.66 -11.05
C ASP A 99 11.59 -4.90 -11.57
N GLY A 100 12.72 -5.03 -10.88
CA GLY A 100 13.96 -4.38 -11.26
C GLY A 100 14.06 -2.90 -10.93
N THR A 101 13.02 -2.25 -10.38
CA THR A 101 13.14 -0.85 -9.96
C THR A 101 13.94 -0.72 -8.65
N GLU A 102 14.80 0.27 -8.58
CA GLU A 102 15.50 0.69 -7.36
C GLU A 102 14.72 1.77 -6.61
N ARG A 103 13.77 2.44 -7.27
CA ARG A 103 12.98 3.53 -6.69
C ARG A 103 11.49 3.34 -6.94
N CYS A 104 10.69 3.56 -5.92
CA CYS A 104 9.23 3.57 -6.00
C CYS A 104 8.67 4.47 -4.91
N GLY A 105 7.48 5.03 -5.13
CA GLY A 105 6.85 5.93 -4.19
C GLY A 105 5.57 6.50 -4.74
N HIS A 106 5.01 7.43 -3.97
CA HIS A 106 3.81 8.18 -4.31
C HIS A 106 4.22 9.64 -4.46
N TRP A 107 3.79 10.26 -5.56
CA TRP A 107 4.24 11.61 -5.91
C TRP A 107 3.42 12.72 -5.25
N ASN A 108 2.22 12.40 -4.77
CA ASN A 108 1.20 13.30 -4.20
C ASN A 108 0.59 12.72 -2.92
N VAL A 109 1.42 12.46 -1.91
CA VAL A 109 0.97 11.95 -0.60
C VAL A 109 0.01 12.94 0.07
N CYS A 110 0.36 14.22 0.03
CA CYS A 110 -0.42 15.34 0.55
C CYS A 110 0.07 16.65 -0.07
N SER A 111 -0.60 17.76 0.24
CA SER A 111 -0.04 19.09 -0.03
C SER A 111 0.89 19.52 1.10
N HIS A 112 1.91 20.31 0.76
CA HIS A 112 2.84 20.90 1.71
C HIS A 112 2.14 21.87 2.67
N GLY A 113 1.05 22.53 2.23
CA GLY A 113 0.24 23.40 3.08
C GLY A 113 -0.47 22.61 4.18
N ASP A 114 -1.18 21.55 3.80
CA ASP A 114 -1.89 20.67 4.74
C ASP A 114 -0.92 20.02 5.72
N LEU A 115 0.26 19.61 5.23
CA LEU A 115 1.27 19.00 6.09
C LEU A 115 1.79 20.01 7.12
N LYS A 116 2.05 21.26 6.74
CA LYS A 116 2.44 22.31 7.70
C LYS A 116 1.38 22.56 8.77
N GLU A 117 0.11 22.63 8.36
CA GLU A 117 -1.01 22.79 9.30
C GLU A 117 -1.11 21.60 10.26
N PHE A 118 -0.98 20.38 9.73
CA PHE A 118 -1.00 19.14 10.51
C PHE A 118 0.10 19.04 11.56
N LEU A 119 1.31 19.55 11.27
CA LEU A 119 2.42 19.53 12.23
C LEU A 119 2.21 20.48 13.41
N GLY A 120 1.49 21.59 13.19
CA GLY A 120 1.26 22.61 14.21
C GLY A 120 2.55 23.26 14.71
N GLU A 121 2.55 23.70 15.98
CA GLU A 121 3.63 24.51 16.56
C GLU A 121 4.94 23.75 16.76
N ASP A 122 4.90 22.44 16.99
CA ASP A 122 6.11 21.64 17.24
C ASP A 122 6.95 21.44 15.96
N ASP A 123 6.31 21.53 14.79
CA ASP A 123 6.96 21.47 13.45
C ASP A 123 7.88 20.26 13.23
N THR A 124 7.58 19.13 13.88
CA THR A 124 8.31 17.87 13.74
C THR A 124 7.48 16.85 12.97
N LEU A 125 7.97 16.50 11.78
CA LEU A 125 7.40 15.45 10.95
C LEU A 125 8.00 14.08 11.31
N LEU A 126 7.13 13.10 11.51
CA LEU A 126 7.49 11.72 11.77
C LEU A 126 6.97 10.83 10.63
N VAL A 127 7.86 10.26 9.83
CA VAL A 127 7.50 9.28 8.80
C VAL A 127 7.73 7.88 9.35
N HIS A 128 6.64 7.17 9.63
CA HIS A 128 6.68 5.77 10.02
C HIS A 128 6.73 4.91 8.76
N PHE A 129 7.78 4.12 8.59
CA PHE A 129 7.98 3.26 7.42
C PHE A 129 8.08 1.81 7.86
N CYS A 130 7.39 0.91 7.15
CA CYS A 130 7.41 -0.52 7.41
C CYS A 130 7.58 -1.31 6.11
N PHE A 131 8.40 -2.37 6.13
CA PHE A 131 8.30 -3.45 5.15
C PHE A 131 7.27 -4.47 5.57
N ASP A 132 6.19 -4.53 4.81
CA ASP A 132 5.06 -5.40 5.05
C ASP A 132 5.49 -6.88 4.98
N ASP A 133 4.90 -7.70 5.85
CA ASP A 133 5.20 -9.13 5.99
C ASP A 133 4.03 -10.02 5.55
N ASP A 134 3.03 -9.43 4.90
CA ASP A 134 1.92 -10.18 4.34
C ASP A 134 2.34 -10.98 3.10
N THR A 135 1.64 -12.09 2.88
CA THR A 135 1.85 -12.94 1.72
C THR A 135 0.54 -13.16 0.98
N LEU A 136 0.65 -13.37 -0.33
CA LEU A 136 -0.50 -13.59 -1.19
C LEU A 136 -0.20 -14.76 -2.11
N VAL A 137 -1.11 -15.73 -2.14
CA VAL A 137 -1.04 -16.93 -2.98
C VAL A 137 -2.24 -16.92 -3.91
N VAL A 138 -2.00 -16.96 -5.22
CA VAL A 138 -3.03 -17.04 -6.26
C VAL A 138 -3.05 -18.45 -6.83
N ASN A 139 -4.20 -19.10 -6.78
CA ASN A 139 -4.42 -20.45 -7.30
C ASN A 139 -5.54 -20.44 -8.33
N GLN A 140 -5.29 -21.04 -9.48
CA GLN A 140 -6.33 -21.29 -10.49
C GLN A 140 -7.16 -22.51 -10.08
N LEU A 141 -8.48 -22.35 -9.93
CA LEU A 141 -9.43 -23.41 -9.59
C LEU A 141 -10.25 -23.79 -10.83
N GLY A 142 -9.76 -24.77 -11.59
CA GLY A 142 -10.38 -25.13 -12.87
C GLY A 142 -10.19 -24.03 -13.92
N GLN A 143 -11.10 -23.94 -14.91
CA GLN A 143 -10.93 -22.99 -16.02
C GLN A 143 -11.42 -21.57 -15.70
N SER A 144 -12.40 -21.43 -14.81
CA SER A 144 -13.18 -20.19 -14.67
C SER A 144 -13.20 -19.60 -13.26
N ASN A 145 -12.40 -20.13 -12.34
CA ASN A 145 -12.34 -19.61 -10.97
C ASN A 145 -10.90 -19.40 -10.53
N ILE A 146 -10.66 -18.33 -9.77
CA ILE A 146 -9.37 -18.00 -9.16
C ILE A 146 -9.58 -17.89 -7.65
N SER A 147 -8.71 -18.52 -6.87
CA SER A 147 -8.69 -18.39 -5.41
C SER A 147 -7.43 -17.63 -4.99
N VAL A 148 -7.63 -16.58 -4.21
CA VAL A 148 -6.56 -15.76 -3.65
C VAL A 148 -6.57 -15.90 -2.14
N THR A 149 -5.49 -16.39 -1.57
CA THR A 149 -5.29 -16.42 -0.12
C THR A 149 -4.32 -15.31 0.27
N TRP A 150 -4.78 -14.37 1.07
CA TRP A 150 -3.98 -13.30 1.66
C TRP A 150 -3.76 -13.59 3.15
N SER A 151 -2.50 -13.65 3.56
CA SER A 151 -2.09 -13.95 4.93
C SER A 151 -1.40 -12.74 5.55
N ILE A 152 -1.95 -12.24 6.66
CA ILE A 152 -1.41 -11.12 7.43
C ILE A 152 -0.90 -11.67 8.76
N PRO A 153 0.42 -11.92 8.91
CA PRO A 153 0.96 -12.40 10.18
C PRO A 153 1.00 -11.29 11.23
N LYS A 154 0.92 -11.68 12.51
CA LYS A 154 1.03 -10.78 13.66
C LYS A 154 0.07 -9.60 13.56
N LEU A 155 -1.22 -9.87 13.31
CA LEU A 155 -2.25 -8.86 13.05
C LEU A 155 -2.23 -7.72 14.08
N GLU A 156 -2.01 -8.06 15.35
CA GLU A 156 -1.92 -7.13 16.48
C GLU A 156 -0.82 -6.06 16.37
N THR A 157 0.21 -6.34 15.58
CA THR A 157 1.35 -5.44 15.37
C THR A 157 1.22 -4.59 14.10
N GLN A 158 0.23 -4.89 13.23
CA GLN A 158 0.05 -4.19 11.96
C GLN A 158 -0.75 -2.90 12.16
N ASN A 159 -0.39 -1.84 11.44
CA ASN A 159 -1.20 -0.63 11.35
C ASN A 159 -2.31 -0.83 10.30
N LEU A 160 -3.55 -1.02 10.75
CA LEU A 160 -4.70 -1.33 9.88
C LEU A 160 -5.50 -0.08 9.50
N CYS A 161 -4.83 0.99 9.07
CA CYS A 161 -5.49 2.26 8.77
C CYS A 161 -5.08 2.90 7.43
N PRO A 162 -5.46 2.34 6.27
CA PRO A 162 -5.81 0.94 6.05
C PRO A 162 -4.55 0.08 5.79
N TYR A 163 -4.67 -1.24 5.89
CA TYR A 163 -3.63 -2.18 5.45
C TYR A 163 -4.14 -2.95 4.22
N SER A 164 -3.29 -3.18 3.23
CA SER A 164 -3.72 -3.72 1.94
C SER A 164 -2.75 -4.74 1.40
N SER A 165 -3.17 -5.63 0.50
CA SER A 165 -2.29 -6.61 -0.13
C SER A 165 -1.40 -5.97 -1.20
N ARG A 166 -0.43 -6.74 -1.72
CA ARG A 166 0.08 -6.46 -3.08
C ARG A 166 -1.05 -6.57 -4.09
N SER A 167 -0.92 -5.87 -5.21
CA SER A 167 -1.83 -6.04 -6.34
C SER A 167 -1.71 -7.44 -6.94
N PHE A 168 -2.83 -8.01 -7.38
CA PHE A 168 -2.89 -9.27 -8.11
C PHE A 168 -3.86 -9.17 -9.28
N PHE A 169 -3.72 -10.08 -10.26
CA PHE A 169 -4.56 -10.11 -11.45
C PHE A 169 -5.65 -11.17 -11.32
N VAL A 170 -6.85 -10.83 -11.77
CA VAL A 170 -7.95 -11.76 -12.03
C VAL A 170 -8.45 -11.45 -13.43
N GLY A 171 -8.13 -12.32 -14.39
CA GLY A 171 -8.21 -11.96 -15.82
C GLY A 171 -7.33 -10.74 -16.10
N ASP A 172 -7.90 -9.73 -16.75
CA ASP A 172 -7.21 -8.47 -17.08
C ASP A 172 -7.38 -7.37 -16.01
N THR A 173 -8.03 -7.69 -14.89
CA THR A 173 -8.34 -6.71 -13.84
C THR A 173 -7.29 -6.76 -12.73
N VAL A 174 -6.72 -5.60 -12.39
CA VAL A 174 -5.80 -5.43 -11.25
C VAL A 174 -6.60 -5.17 -9.98
N LEU A 175 -6.46 -6.07 -9.02
CA LEU A 175 -7.18 -6.06 -7.75
C LEU A 175 -6.26 -5.92 -6.56
N ILE A 176 -6.78 -5.33 -5.49
CA ILE A 176 -6.12 -5.16 -4.20
C ILE A 176 -7.12 -5.55 -3.12
N ALA A 177 -6.72 -6.42 -2.20
CA ALA A 177 -7.47 -6.69 -0.98
C ALA A 177 -7.09 -5.66 0.09
N GLN A 178 -8.05 -5.21 0.87
CA GLN A 178 -7.83 -4.23 1.94
C GLN A 178 -8.52 -4.70 3.22
N ILE A 179 -7.84 -4.44 4.33
CA ILE A 179 -8.41 -4.46 5.66
C ILE A 179 -8.33 -3.05 6.26
N ASP A 180 -9.44 -2.57 6.77
CA ASP A 180 -9.54 -1.39 7.61
C ASP A 180 -10.17 -1.79 8.96
N ALA A 181 -10.15 -0.89 9.93
CA ALA A 181 -10.62 -1.17 11.28
C ALA A 181 -11.56 -0.07 11.79
N LYS A 182 -12.75 -0.48 12.23
CA LYS A 182 -13.61 0.37 13.04
C LYS A 182 -13.09 0.40 14.47
N GLN A 183 -12.91 1.60 15.01
CA GLN A 183 -12.45 1.82 16.39
C GLN A 183 -13.62 2.16 17.33
N LYS A 184 -13.47 1.88 18.63
CA LYS A 184 -14.48 2.13 19.69
C LYS A 184 -15.03 3.56 19.65
N ASP A 185 -14.15 4.55 19.60
CA ASP A 185 -14.50 5.97 19.72
C ASP A 185 -14.62 6.68 18.36
N GLY A 186 -14.74 5.91 17.27
CA GLY A 186 -14.56 6.44 15.92
C GLY A 186 -13.11 6.84 15.65
N HIS A 187 -12.80 7.23 14.41
CA HIS A 187 -11.44 7.63 14.06
C HIS A 187 -11.19 9.08 14.49
N THR A 188 -10.53 9.26 15.64
CA THR A 188 -10.22 10.58 16.21
C THR A 188 -8.97 11.23 15.60
N GLY A 189 -8.40 10.65 14.54
CA GLY A 189 -7.11 11.05 13.98
C GLY A 189 -5.91 10.68 14.86
N ARG A 190 -6.13 10.09 16.04
CA ARG A 190 -5.08 9.56 16.91
C ARG A 190 -4.47 8.29 16.33
N LYS A 191 -3.21 8.03 16.72
CA LYS A 191 -2.47 6.80 16.39
C LYS A 191 -3.36 5.55 16.53
N TYR A 192 -3.40 4.76 15.47
CA TYR A 192 -4.05 3.45 15.47
C TYR A 192 -3.58 2.60 16.66
N SER A 193 -4.54 1.98 17.33
CA SER A 193 -4.33 1.08 18.45
C SER A 193 -5.14 -0.18 18.20
N TYR A 194 -4.46 -1.33 18.20
CA TYR A 194 -5.11 -2.63 18.07
C TYR A 194 -6.18 -2.84 19.15
N GLU A 195 -5.94 -2.33 20.36
CA GLU A 195 -6.86 -2.50 21.50
C GLU A 195 -8.19 -1.75 21.34
N ASP A 196 -8.25 -0.79 20.44
CA ASP A 196 -9.44 0.02 20.18
C ASP A 196 -10.25 -0.51 19.00
N VAL A 197 -9.75 -1.51 18.27
CA VAL A 197 -10.49 -2.14 17.18
C VAL A 197 -11.71 -2.90 17.72
N VAL A 198 -12.87 -2.70 17.09
CA VAL A 198 -14.11 -3.44 17.38
C VAL A 198 -14.57 -4.31 16.22
N THR A 199 -14.31 -3.88 14.99
CA THR A 199 -14.73 -4.58 13.77
C THR A 199 -13.66 -4.42 12.70
N TYR A 200 -13.31 -5.52 12.05
CA TYR A 200 -12.50 -5.54 10.84
C TYR A 200 -13.39 -5.38 9.61
N ILE A 201 -12.97 -4.51 8.69
CA ILE A 201 -13.66 -4.20 7.44
C ILE A 201 -12.77 -4.71 6.31
N ILE A 202 -13.18 -5.77 5.64
CA ILE A 202 -12.38 -6.42 4.60
C ILE A 202 -13.11 -6.34 3.27
N PHE A 203 -12.44 -5.86 2.24
CA PHE A 203 -13.01 -5.73 0.90
C PHE A 203 -11.92 -5.80 -0.17
N VAL A 204 -12.35 -5.90 -1.42
CA VAL A 204 -11.47 -5.85 -2.59
C VAL A 204 -11.85 -4.63 -3.42
N PHE A 205 -10.85 -3.93 -3.96
CA PHE A 205 -11.07 -2.85 -4.91
C PHE A 205 -10.20 -3.05 -6.15
N CYS A 206 -10.67 -2.51 -7.28
CA CYS A 206 -9.96 -2.51 -8.55
C CYS A 206 -9.49 -1.09 -8.85
N ARG A 207 -8.25 -0.91 -9.33
CA ARG A 207 -7.79 0.40 -9.82
C ARG A 207 -8.39 0.74 -11.17
N LYS A 208 -8.59 -0.26 -12.03
CA LYS A 208 -9.15 -0.16 -13.37
C LYS A 208 -9.87 -1.45 -13.72
N GLY A 209 -10.95 -1.34 -14.48
CA GLY A 209 -11.79 -2.47 -14.89
C GLY A 209 -12.98 -2.72 -13.97
N ASN A 210 -13.68 -3.83 -14.21
CA ASN A 210 -14.84 -4.24 -13.44
C ASN A 210 -14.43 -5.30 -12.42
N MET A 211 -14.92 -5.15 -11.18
CA MET A 211 -14.70 -6.16 -10.14
C MET A 211 -15.35 -7.49 -10.53
N PRO A 212 -14.60 -8.58 -10.68
CA PRO A 212 -15.19 -9.89 -10.98
C PRO A 212 -16.06 -10.35 -9.81
N PRO A 213 -17.16 -11.07 -10.06
CA PRO A 213 -17.99 -11.65 -9.01
C PRO A 213 -17.13 -12.51 -8.08
N HIS A 214 -17.23 -12.28 -6.76
CA HIS A 214 -16.37 -12.94 -5.79
C HIS A 214 -17.08 -13.25 -4.48
N SER A 215 -16.48 -14.11 -3.66
CA SER A 215 -16.83 -14.33 -2.26
C SER A 215 -15.64 -13.99 -1.37
N ILE A 216 -15.88 -13.58 -0.13
CA ILE A 216 -14.83 -13.32 0.87
C ILE A 216 -15.01 -14.29 2.04
N GLU A 217 -13.96 -15.00 2.39
CA GLU A 217 -13.91 -15.92 3.52
C GLU A 217 -12.77 -15.53 4.45
N LEU A 218 -13.00 -15.66 5.75
CA LEU A 218 -11.91 -15.70 6.71
C LEU A 218 -11.77 -17.15 7.17
N VAL A 219 -10.54 -17.65 7.12
CA VAL A 219 -10.22 -19.07 7.36
C VAL A 219 -9.25 -19.24 8.52
N ASP A 220 -9.39 -20.33 9.25
CA ASP A 220 -8.44 -20.72 10.29
C ASP A 220 -7.16 -21.33 9.70
N SER A 221 -6.20 -21.70 10.55
CA SER A 221 -4.94 -22.32 10.13
C SER A 221 -5.09 -23.70 9.49
N ALA A 222 -6.24 -24.35 9.65
CA ALA A 222 -6.59 -25.61 8.98
C ALA A 222 -7.31 -25.38 7.63
N GLY A 223 -7.60 -24.12 7.27
CA GLY A 223 -8.27 -23.75 6.03
C GLY A 223 -9.80 -23.80 6.10
N ASN A 224 -10.38 -23.99 7.29
CA ASN A 224 -11.83 -23.98 7.49
C ASN A 224 -12.33 -22.54 7.58
N ALA A 225 -13.42 -22.23 6.88
CA ALA A 225 -14.05 -20.92 6.97
C ALA A 225 -14.80 -20.78 8.31
N TYR A 226 -14.46 -19.76 9.08
CA TYR A 226 -15.23 -19.36 10.27
C TYR A 226 -16.10 -18.13 10.01
N PHE A 227 -15.88 -17.44 8.90
CA PHE A 227 -16.74 -16.40 8.37
C PHE A 227 -16.77 -16.47 6.84
N GLN A 228 -17.93 -16.25 6.24
CA GLN A 228 -18.10 -16.26 4.79
C GLN A 228 -19.14 -15.23 4.37
N LEU A 229 -18.75 -14.40 3.40
CA LEU A 229 -19.65 -13.54 2.64
C LEU A 229 -19.76 -14.13 1.23
N SER A 230 -20.93 -14.70 0.95
CA SER A 230 -21.18 -15.38 -0.32
C SER A 230 -21.25 -14.40 -1.49
N LYS A 231 -20.87 -14.88 -2.68
CA LYS A 231 -21.04 -14.15 -3.93
C LYS A 231 -22.51 -13.74 -4.11
N LYS A 232 -22.75 -12.46 -4.41
CA LYS A 232 -24.04 -11.96 -4.87
C LYS A 232 -23.96 -11.69 -6.37
N GLU A 233 -25.04 -11.96 -7.10
CA GLU A 233 -25.04 -11.79 -8.57
C GLU A 233 -25.10 -10.31 -8.99
N ASP A 234 -25.73 -9.45 -8.18
CA ASP A 234 -26.02 -8.07 -8.53
C ASP A 234 -25.09 -7.03 -7.86
N GLU A 235 -24.20 -7.43 -6.95
CA GLU A 235 -23.28 -6.53 -6.25
C GLU A 235 -21.84 -6.78 -6.70
N SER A 236 -21.22 -5.75 -7.30
CA SER A 236 -19.84 -5.85 -7.79
C SER A 236 -18.81 -5.84 -6.67
N GLY A 237 -19.06 -5.15 -5.56
CA GLY A 237 -18.16 -5.06 -4.42
C GLY A 237 -18.75 -5.67 -3.15
N LEU A 238 -18.05 -6.62 -2.55
CA LEU A 238 -18.40 -7.17 -1.25
C LEU A 238 -17.52 -6.56 -0.15
N THR A 239 -18.14 -6.24 0.97
CA THR A 239 -17.46 -5.77 2.18
C THR A 239 -17.84 -6.68 3.35
N ALA A 240 -16.87 -7.46 3.83
CA ALA A 240 -17.00 -8.26 5.04
C ALA A 240 -16.79 -7.38 6.28
N LEU A 241 -17.76 -7.41 7.20
CA LEU A 241 -17.68 -6.80 8.51
C LEU A 241 -17.61 -7.90 9.55
N VAL A 242 -16.49 -8.03 10.25
CA VAL A 242 -16.26 -9.12 11.20
C VAL A 242 -15.82 -8.56 12.54
N ASP A 243 -16.55 -8.91 13.59
CA ASP A 243 -16.23 -8.45 14.94
C ASP A 243 -14.87 -8.96 15.40
N ARG A 244 -14.13 -8.11 16.12
CA ARG A 244 -12.80 -8.42 16.63
C ARG A 244 -12.77 -9.73 17.41
N SER A 245 -13.77 -9.96 18.26
CA SER A 245 -13.87 -11.16 19.10
C SER A 245 -13.96 -12.46 18.28
N VAL A 246 -14.62 -12.42 17.11
CA VAL A 246 -14.70 -13.57 16.21
C VAL A 246 -13.34 -13.83 15.58
N VAL A 247 -12.65 -12.79 15.12
CA VAL A 247 -11.31 -12.94 14.53
C VAL A 247 -10.31 -13.45 15.57
N GLU A 248 -10.22 -12.82 16.73
CA GLU A 248 -9.26 -13.17 17.79
C GLU A 248 -9.37 -14.63 18.21
N LYS A 249 -10.60 -15.12 18.43
CA LYS A 249 -10.86 -16.52 18.78
C LYS A 249 -10.31 -17.50 17.74
N ASN A 250 -10.26 -17.13 16.46
CA ASN A 250 -9.83 -18.02 15.39
C ASN A 250 -8.37 -17.85 14.98
N ILE A 251 -7.72 -16.74 15.37
CA ILE A 251 -6.29 -16.50 15.09
C ILE A 251 -5.39 -16.73 16.31
N GLU A 252 -5.92 -16.92 17.52
CA GLU A 252 -5.20 -16.99 18.80
C GLU A 252 -3.90 -17.83 18.75
N ASN A 253 -3.94 -18.99 18.10
CA ASN A 253 -2.79 -19.91 18.04
C ASN A 253 -1.68 -19.48 17.06
N THR A 254 -1.97 -18.60 16.10
CA THR A 254 -1.04 -18.23 15.03
C THR A 254 -0.74 -16.73 14.96
N GLY A 255 -1.62 -15.90 15.50
CA GLY A 255 -1.63 -14.44 15.31
C GLY A 255 -1.81 -14.00 13.85
N ALA A 256 -2.12 -14.92 12.93
CA ALA A 256 -2.21 -14.65 11.51
C ALA A 256 -3.67 -14.62 11.04
N LEU A 257 -4.06 -13.52 10.38
CA LEU A 257 -5.33 -13.45 9.69
C LEU A 257 -5.18 -14.01 8.27
N LEU A 258 -6.02 -14.98 7.92
CA LEU A 258 -6.06 -15.57 6.59
C LEU A 258 -7.40 -15.20 5.92
N VAL A 259 -7.32 -14.46 4.82
CA VAL A 259 -8.46 -14.08 3.99
C VAL A 259 -8.40 -14.87 2.69
N ARG A 260 -9.43 -15.64 2.38
CA ARG A 260 -9.57 -16.36 1.10
C ARG A 260 -10.65 -15.68 0.27
N ILE A 261 -10.29 -15.28 -0.94
CA ILE A 261 -11.19 -14.62 -1.88
C ILE A 261 -11.30 -15.50 -3.12
N ASN A 262 -12.50 -15.93 -3.45
CA ASN A 262 -12.74 -16.75 -4.64
C ASN A 262 -13.44 -15.90 -5.70
N PHE A 263 -12.82 -15.74 -6.85
CA PHE A 263 -13.33 -14.99 -8.00
C PHE A 263 -13.87 -15.94 -9.06
N SER A 264 -14.95 -15.54 -9.71
CA SER A 264 -15.47 -16.18 -10.91
C SER A 264 -15.10 -15.34 -12.13
N THR A 265 -14.35 -15.94 -13.06
CA THR A 265 -13.86 -15.29 -14.28
C THR A 265 -14.69 -15.65 -15.52
N SER A 266 -15.79 -16.40 -15.36
CA SER A 266 -16.71 -16.69 -16.46
C SER A 266 -17.56 -15.46 -16.82
N GLY A 267 -16.93 -14.47 -17.44
CA GLY A 267 -17.64 -13.45 -18.23
C GLY A 267 -18.08 -14.05 -19.57
N ASN A 268 -19.12 -13.46 -20.18
CA ASN A 268 -19.55 -13.82 -21.51
C ASN A 268 -18.38 -13.62 -22.48
N PRO A 269 -18.02 -14.58 -23.35
CA PRO A 269 -16.95 -14.38 -24.33
C PRO A 269 -17.16 -13.16 -25.25
N LEU A 270 -18.39 -12.63 -25.33
CA LEU A 270 -18.70 -11.36 -26.00
C LEU A 270 -18.17 -10.12 -25.24
N ASP A 271 -18.02 -10.16 -23.92
CA ASP A 271 -17.45 -9.05 -23.15
C ASP A 271 -15.94 -8.89 -23.42
N LEU A 272 -15.26 -10.02 -23.68
CA LEU A 272 -13.87 -10.02 -24.17
C LEU A 272 -13.75 -9.39 -25.57
N LEU A 273 -14.80 -9.49 -26.41
CA LEU A 273 -14.83 -8.85 -27.72
C LEU A 273 -15.13 -7.35 -27.65
N ASN A 274 -16.00 -6.93 -26.72
CA ASN A 274 -16.29 -5.50 -26.51
C ASN A 274 -15.07 -4.71 -26.02
N THR A 275 -14.19 -5.36 -25.24
CA THR A 275 -12.94 -4.74 -24.78
C THR A 275 -11.91 -4.63 -25.91
N ILE A 276 -11.97 -5.52 -26.91
CA ILE A 276 -11.12 -5.46 -28.11
C ILE A 276 -11.65 -4.42 -29.12
N SER A 277 -12.95 -4.17 -29.19
CA SER A 277 -13.51 -3.18 -30.12
C SER A 277 -13.14 -1.73 -29.79
N ASP A 278 -12.86 -1.40 -28.52
CA ASP A 278 -12.35 -0.07 -28.15
C ASP A 278 -10.87 0.12 -28.56
N ASP A 279 -10.13 -0.97 -28.81
CA ASP A 279 -8.71 -0.96 -29.20
C ASP A 279 -8.51 -1.12 -30.74
N VAL A 280 -9.59 -1.35 -31.50
CA VAL A 280 -9.57 -1.54 -32.96
C VAL A 280 -10.05 -0.30 -33.74
N SER A 281 -10.40 0.79 -33.05
CA SER A 281 -10.66 2.10 -33.67
C SER A 281 -9.40 2.95 -33.93
N ALA A 282 -8.21 2.40 -33.68
CA ALA A 282 -6.93 3.07 -33.94
C ALA A 282 -6.08 2.24 -34.93
N GLU A 283 -6.53 2.16 -36.19
CA GLU A 283 -5.61 1.93 -37.31
C GLU A 283 -4.70 3.15 -37.46
N GLY A 284 -3.58 3.10 -36.74
CA GLY A 284 -2.55 4.14 -36.78
C GLY A 284 -1.32 3.72 -35.97
N GLU A 285 -0.42 2.98 -36.62
CA GLU A 285 1.00 2.83 -36.24
C GLU A 285 1.32 2.14 -34.90
N ARG A 286 1.16 0.80 -34.81
CA ARG A 286 1.93 0.00 -33.84
C ARG A 286 3.37 -0.23 -34.34
N LYS A 287 4.24 0.74 -34.07
CA LYS A 287 5.69 0.55 -33.89
C LYS A 287 6.15 1.25 -32.60
N GLY A 288 6.30 0.46 -31.54
CA GLY A 288 7.25 0.74 -30.45
C GLY A 288 6.69 1.32 -29.15
N SER A 289 7.32 0.88 -28.05
CA SER A 289 7.42 1.53 -26.74
C SER A 289 6.30 1.31 -25.70
N THR A 290 6.65 0.47 -24.72
CA THR A 290 6.40 0.65 -23.27
C THR A 290 6.01 2.06 -22.82
N SER A 291 4.82 2.24 -22.23
CA SER A 291 4.55 3.03 -21.01
C SER A 291 3.07 3.40 -20.90
N ASN A 292 2.46 3.19 -19.73
CA ASN A 292 1.52 4.16 -19.15
C ASN A 292 1.70 4.25 -17.63
N GLY A 293 2.95 4.23 -17.19
CA GLY A 293 3.38 4.89 -15.96
C GLY A 293 3.84 6.29 -16.33
N CYS A 294 3.31 7.32 -15.68
CA CYS A 294 3.82 8.68 -15.86
C CYS A 294 5.29 8.68 -15.39
N THR A 295 6.22 8.90 -16.32
CA THR A 295 7.65 8.93 -16.03
C THR A 295 8.02 10.38 -15.80
N VAL A 296 8.39 10.74 -14.57
CA VAL A 296 8.92 12.09 -14.29
C VAL A 296 10.44 12.00 -14.31
N HIS A 297 11.07 12.85 -15.12
CA HIS A 297 12.52 12.99 -15.14
C HIS A 297 12.95 13.96 -14.04
N LEU A 298 13.68 13.43 -13.05
CA LEU A 298 14.47 14.21 -12.09
C LEU A 298 15.89 13.64 -12.10
N ASP A 299 16.84 14.43 -12.61
CA ASP A 299 18.28 14.15 -12.71
C ASP A 299 18.67 12.78 -13.32
N ASP A 300 18.93 12.77 -14.63
CA ASP A 300 19.57 11.70 -15.45
C ASP A 300 19.06 10.25 -15.30
N LYS A 301 18.01 9.97 -14.51
CA LYS A 301 17.47 8.63 -14.30
C LYS A 301 15.94 8.60 -14.37
N LYS A 302 15.41 7.57 -15.02
CA LYS A 302 13.97 7.34 -15.20
C LYS A 302 13.36 6.80 -13.91
N GLU A 303 12.30 7.44 -13.41
CA GLU A 303 11.51 6.97 -12.27
C GLU A 303 10.09 6.59 -12.72
N VAL A 304 9.59 5.45 -12.24
CA VAL A 304 8.22 4.98 -12.51
C VAL A 304 7.33 5.42 -11.36
N CYS A 305 6.43 6.37 -11.60
CA CYS A 305 5.44 6.80 -10.61
C CYS A 305 4.20 5.90 -10.67
N THR A 306 3.70 5.45 -9.52
CA THR A 306 2.32 4.99 -9.39
C THR A 306 1.45 6.19 -9.03
N VAL A 307 0.39 6.44 -9.80
CA VAL A 307 -0.61 7.49 -9.52
C VAL A 307 -1.43 7.06 -8.31
N MET A 308 -1.65 7.95 -7.34
CA MET A 308 -2.77 7.82 -6.39
C MET A 308 -4.00 8.42 -7.08
N ASP A 309 -5.09 7.66 -7.16
CA ASP A 309 -6.39 8.21 -7.50
C ASP A 309 -6.99 8.73 -6.18
N ASP A 310 -7.36 10.01 -6.17
CA ASP A 310 -8.21 10.62 -5.14
C ASP A 310 -9.63 10.03 -5.21
#